data_AF-A0A0P9DK98-F1
#
_entry.id   AF-A0A0P9DK98-F1
#
_cell.length_a   1.000
_cell.length_b   1.000
_cell.length_c   1.000
_cell.angle_alpha   90.00
_cell.angle_beta   90.00
_cell.angle_gamma   90.00
#
_symmetry.space_group_name_H-M   'P 1'
#
loop_
_entity.id
_entity.type
_entity.pdbx_description
1 polymer ?
#
loop_
_entity_poly.entity_id
_entity_poly.type
_entity_poly.pdbx_seq_one_letter_code
_entity_poly.pdbx_strand_id
1 'polypeptide(L)'
;MPTEFASIATDLASFLTCHRQALARAWAKLVCEIPASSYRTIPLKRLEAWMAQRLDAIGEALASGSLEQLDARLASVAPPQLQRHFTIGEVIHGLLLAKEAALPFMWEHAGGDGALLVRWIGQLDACLRHAAGRFGAQYAAIGVQQIRAQEQRTALMLDAAQTASSSLEIDQVLARSAASMA
;
A
#
# COMPACT_ATOMS: atom_id res chain seq x y z
N MET A 1 18.34 2.77 29.20
CA MET A 1 17.63 3.49 28.12
C MET A 1 17.07 2.57 27.03
N PRO A 2 17.67 1.43 26.60
CA PRO A 2 17.05 0.53 25.61
C PRO A 2 15.82 -0.23 26.11
N THR A 3 15.80 -0.60 27.40
CA THR A 3 14.77 -1.45 28.04
C THR A 3 13.41 -0.78 28.16
N GLU A 4 13.37 0.54 28.38
CA GLU A 4 12.12 1.27 28.57
C GLU A 4 11.36 1.47 27.25
N PHE A 5 12.07 1.59 26.12
CA PHE A 5 11.45 1.67 24.80
C PHE A 5 10.86 0.33 24.37
N ALA A 6 11.56 -0.78 24.62
CA ALA A 6 11.06 -2.13 24.36
C ALA A 6 9.82 -2.48 25.21
N SER A 7 9.79 -2.02 26.47
CA SER A 7 8.62 -2.18 27.35
C SER A 7 7.38 -1.51 26.74
N ILE A 8 7.49 -0.25 26.35
CA ILE A 8 6.34 0.49 25.79
C ILE A 8 5.84 -0.08 24.46
N ALA A 9 6.75 -0.52 23.60
CA ALA A 9 6.36 -1.16 22.34
C ALA A 9 5.57 -2.46 22.60
N THR A 10 6.00 -3.25 23.60
CA THR A 10 5.31 -4.47 24.03
C THR A 10 3.96 -4.18 24.68
N ASP A 11 3.88 -3.13 25.49
CA ASP A 11 2.64 -2.68 26.12
C ASP A 11 1.63 -2.22 25.05
N LEU A 12 2.10 -1.45 24.07
CA LEU A 12 1.27 -1.02 22.94
C LEU A 12 0.82 -2.22 22.09
N ALA A 13 1.69 -3.19 21.82
CA ALA A 13 1.34 -4.41 21.10
C ALA A 13 0.22 -5.19 21.81
N SER A 14 0.31 -5.28 23.14
CA SER A 14 -0.70 -5.92 23.99
C SER A 14 -2.03 -5.16 23.93
N PHE A 15 -1.98 -3.82 24.00
CA PHE A 15 -3.16 -2.97 23.83
C PHE A 15 -3.83 -3.19 22.47
N LEU A 16 -3.07 -3.16 21.38
CA LEU A 16 -3.61 -3.37 20.02
C LEU A 16 -4.27 -4.75 19.89
N THR A 17 -3.71 -5.77 20.54
CA THR A 17 -4.26 -7.12 20.56
C THR A 17 -5.57 -7.18 21.34
N CYS A 18 -5.62 -6.61 22.54
CA CYS A 18 -6.82 -6.57 23.38
C CYS A 18 -7.98 -5.81 22.72
N HIS A 19 -7.68 -4.69 22.06
CA HIS A 19 -8.69 -3.84 21.42
C HIS A 19 -8.87 -4.12 19.92
N ARG A 20 -8.25 -5.17 19.38
CA ARG A 20 -8.14 -5.43 17.93
C ARG A 20 -9.44 -5.26 17.17
N GLN A 21 -10.50 -5.92 17.62
CA GLN A 21 -11.76 -5.94 16.87
C GLN A 21 -12.52 -4.61 16.97
N ALA A 22 -12.42 -3.92 18.10
CA ALA A 22 -13.02 -2.60 18.27
C ALA A 22 -12.29 -1.55 17.44
N LEU A 23 -10.95 -1.58 17.44
CA LEU A 23 -10.09 -0.74 16.61
C LEU A 23 -10.34 -0.98 15.12
N ALA A 24 -10.39 -2.25 14.70
CA ALA A 24 -10.65 -2.60 13.30
C ALA A 24 -12.00 -2.07 12.81
N ARG A 25 -13.04 -2.12 13.66
CA ARG A 25 -14.36 -1.54 13.37
C ARG A 25 -14.33 -0.02 13.28
N ALA A 26 -13.71 0.65 14.25
CA ALA A 26 -13.57 2.10 14.23
C ALA A 26 -12.81 2.55 12.98
N TRP A 27 -11.70 1.89 12.69
CA TRP A 27 -10.88 2.17 11.52
C TRP A 27 -11.62 1.93 10.20
N ALA A 28 -12.32 0.80 10.07
CA ALA A 28 -13.11 0.48 8.88
C ALA A 28 -14.22 1.52 8.61
N LYS A 29 -14.82 2.09 9.67
CA LYS A 29 -15.80 3.17 9.53
C LYS A 29 -15.14 4.45 9.02
N LEU A 30 -14.04 4.88 9.63
CA LEU A 30 -13.32 6.10 9.23
C LEU A 30 -12.87 6.05 7.77
N VAL A 31 -12.32 4.93 7.29
CA VAL A 31 -11.88 4.85 5.88
C VAL A 31 -13.05 4.87 4.89
N CYS A 32 -14.25 4.46 5.31
CA CYS A 32 -15.48 4.56 4.51
C CYS A 32 -16.02 6.00 4.43
N GLU A 33 -15.59 6.89 5.32
CA GLU A 33 -15.96 8.30 5.30
C GLU A 33 -15.13 9.11 4.31
N ILE A 34 -14.00 8.56 3.82
CA ILE A 34 -13.18 9.20 2.79
C ILE A 34 -14.02 9.40 1.51
N PRO A 35 -14.21 10.66 1.03
CA PRO A 35 -14.96 10.93 -0.18
C PRO A 35 -14.36 10.23 -1.41
N ALA A 36 -15.23 9.67 -2.25
CA ALA A 36 -14.86 8.97 -3.48
C ALA A 36 -13.82 7.84 -3.34
N SER A 37 -13.65 7.27 -2.14
CA SER A 37 -12.63 6.23 -1.95
C SER A 37 -13.10 4.83 -2.36
N SER A 38 -12.14 4.04 -2.83
CA SER A 38 -12.31 2.62 -3.11
C SER A 38 -12.69 1.80 -1.87
N TYR A 39 -12.44 2.30 -0.64
CA TYR A 39 -12.88 1.63 0.59
C TYR A 39 -14.40 1.47 0.66
N ARG A 40 -15.17 2.43 0.12
CA ARG A 40 -16.64 2.41 0.15
C ARG A 40 -17.25 1.31 -0.71
N THR A 41 -16.47 0.76 -1.65
CA THR A 41 -16.90 -0.35 -2.52
C THR A 41 -16.76 -1.71 -1.85
N ILE A 42 -16.07 -1.79 -0.72
CA ILE A 42 -15.81 -3.03 0.01
C ILE A 42 -16.88 -3.24 1.08
N PRO A 43 -17.50 -4.43 1.18
CA PRO A 43 -18.42 -4.72 2.27
C PRO A 43 -17.78 -4.51 3.65
N LEU A 44 -18.45 -3.78 4.54
CA LEU A 44 -17.88 -3.35 5.83
C LEU A 44 -17.28 -4.52 6.63
N LYS A 45 -17.95 -5.67 6.70
CA LYS A 45 -17.42 -6.87 7.40
C LYS A 45 -16.08 -7.36 6.83
N ARG A 46 -15.91 -7.30 5.51
CA ARG A 46 -14.65 -7.66 4.86
C ARG A 46 -13.56 -6.64 5.15
N LEU A 47 -13.94 -5.36 5.20
CA LEU A 47 -13.05 -4.27 5.56
C LEU A 47 -12.58 -4.37 7.02
N GLU A 48 -13.49 -4.65 7.95
CA GLU A 48 -13.16 -4.92 9.36
C GLU A 48 -12.16 -6.08 9.51
N ALA A 49 -12.38 -7.20 8.81
CA ALA A 49 -11.46 -8.32 8.83
C ALA A 49 -10.08 -7.93 8.26
N TRP A 50 -10.05 -7.12 7.20
CA TRP A 50 -8.81 -6.63 6.60
C TRP A 50 -8.05 -5.68 7.53
N MET A 51 -8.75 -4.77 8.20
CA MET A 51 -8.16 -3.87 9.20
C MET A 51 -7.63 -4.63 10.42
N ALA A 52 -8.34 -5.66 10.88
CA ALA A 52 -7.88 -6.51 11.98
C ALA A 52 -6.55 -7.19 11.66
N GLN A 53 -6.39 -7.75 10.45
CA GLN A 53 -5.13 -8.36 10.02
C GLN A 53 -3.98 -7.35 9.95
N ARG A 54 -4.26 -6.09 9.59
CA ARG A 54 -3.26 -5.02 9.59
C ARG A 54 -2.86 -4.62 11.01
N LEU A 55 -3.81 -4.58 11.95
CA LEU A 55 -3.52 -4.34 13.36
C LEU A 55 -2.68 -5.47 13.96
N ASP A 56 -2.96 -6.73 13.60
CA ASP A 56 -2.12 -7.88 14.00
C ASP A 56 -0.68 -7.69 13.53
N ALA A 57 -0.48 -7.33 12.25
CA ALA A 57 0.86 -7.10 11.71
C ALA A 57 1.61 -5.96 12.42
N ILE A 58 0.92 -4.88 12.77
CA ILE A 58 1.49 -3.77 13.54
C ILE A 58 1.85 -4.21 14.97
N GLY A 59 0.94 -4.93 15.64
CA GLY A 59 1.17 -5.44 16.99
C GLY A 59 2.35 -6.39 17.06
N GLU A 60 2.48 -7.31 16.11
CA GLU A 60 3.62 -8.23 16.03
C GLU A 60 4.94 -7.48 15.79
N ALA A 61 4.96 -6.50 14.90
CA ALA A 61 6.16 -5.70 14.64
C ALA A 61 6.61 -4.89 15.85
N LEU A 62 5.65 -4.39 16.64
CA LEU A 62 5.91 -3.71 17.91
C LEU A 62 6.46 -4.69 18.96
N ALA A 63 5.86 -5.89 19.07
CA ALA A 63 6.29 -6.91 20.02
C ALA A 63 7.68 -7.48 19.69
N SER A 64 8.01 -7.63 18.40
CA SER A 64 9.30 -8.15 17.95
C SER A 64 10.38 -7.06 17.82
N GLY A 65 9.98 -5.78 17.82
CA GLY A 65 10.87 -4.65 17.52
C GLY A 65 11.38 -4.63 16.08
N SER A 66 10.83 -5.46 15.18
CA SER A 66 11.31 -5.63 13.81
C SER A 66 10.32 -5.05 12.79
N LEU A 67 10.69 -3.90 12.23
CA LEU A 67 9.95 -3.29 11.12
C LEU A 67 10.09 -4.09 9.81
N GLU A 68 11.12 -4.93 9.67
CA GLU A 68 11.27 -5.83 8.52
C GLU A 68 10.18 -6.91 8.49
N GLN A 69 9.73 -7.39 9.67
CA GLN A 69 8.60 -8.32 9.76
C GLN A 69 7.28 -7.63 9.37
N LEU A 70 7.14 -6.34 9.71
CA LEU A 70 6.00 -5.53 9.28
C LEU A 70 5.92 -5.49 7.76
N ASP A 71 7.04 -5.32 7.06
CA ASP A 71 7.07 -5.30 5.60
C ASP A 71 6.57 -6.60 4.97
N ALA A 72 7.08 -7.74 5.44
CA ALA A 72 6.70 -9.06 4.94
C ALA A 72 5.21 -9.34 5.17
N ARG A 73 4.68 -8.92 6.32
CA ARG A 73 3.26 -9.04 6.68
C ARG A 73 2.38 -8.10 5.86
N LEU A 74 2.75 -6.82 5.71
CA LEU A 74 1.98 -5.86 4.93
C LEU A 74 1.90 -6.24 3.44
N ALA A 75 2.96 -6.85 2.89
CA ALA A 75 2.97 -7.38 1.54
C ALA A 75 2.03 -8.59 1.36
N SER A 76 1.89 -9.44 2.39
CA SER A 76 1.06 -10.65 2.34
C SER A 76 -0.41 -10.41 2.72
N VAL A 77 -0.71 -9.37 3.52
CA VAL A 77 -2.05 -9.05 4.02
C VAL A 77 -2.87 -8.20 3.02
N ALA A 78 -2.28 -7.70 1.95
CA ALA A 78 -3.00 -6.99 0.90
C ALA A 78 -3.31 -7.94 -0.27
N PRO A 79 -4.59 -8.31 -0.50
CA PRO A 79 -4.98 -9.00 -1.71
C PRO A 79 -4.47 -8.22 -2.94
N PRO A 80 -3.78 -8.86 -3.89
CA PRO A 80 -3.29 -8.19 -5.10
C PRO A 80 -4.40 -7.46 -5.87
N GLN A 81 -5.62 -7.95 -5.75
CA GLN A 81 -6.83 -7.37 -6.35
C GLN A 81 -7.28 -6.10 -5.65
N LEU A 82 -7.07 -5.97 -4.33
CA LEU A 82 -7.34 -4.72 -3.62
C LEU A 82 -6.30 -3.67 -4.01
N GLN A 83 -5.00 -3.99 -4.03
CA GLN A 83 -3.95 -3.02 -4.41
C GLN A 83 -4.15 -2.38 -5.80
N ARG A 84 -4.82 -3.06 -6.74
CA ARG A 84 -5.06 -2.52 -8.09
C ARG A 84 -6.09 -1.39 -8.16
N HIS A 85 -6.96 -1.26 -7.15
CA HIS A 85 -8.06 -0.29 -7.16
C HIS A 85 -7.82 0.90 -6.23
N PHE A 86 -6.78 0.85 -5.41
CA PHE A 86 -6.43 1.96 -4.53
C PHE A 86 -5.31 2.78 -5.15
N THR A 87 -5.49 4.09 -5.14
CA THR A 87 -4.39 5.02 -5.29
C THR A 87 -3.49 4.94 -4.06
N ILE A 88 -2.21 5.26 -4.23
CA ILE A 88 -1.30 5.38 -3.09
C ILE A 88 -1.80 6.40 -2.05
N GLY A 89 -2.44 7.49 -2.50
CA GLY A 89 -3.02 8.50 -1.62
C GLY A 89 -4.10 7.92 -0.70
N GLU A 90 -4.99 7.06 -1.22
CA GLU A 90 -5.98 6.38 -0.41
C GLU A 90 -5.36 5.40 0.59
N VAL A 91 -4.33 4.66 0.19
CA VAL A 91 -3.63 3.73 1.10
C VAL A 91 -2.96 4.50 2.25
N ILE A 92 -2.26 5.59 1.94
CA ILE A 92 -1.59 6.41 2.96
C ILE A 92 -2.62 7.07 3.87
N HIS A 93 -3.67 7.67 3.32
CA HIS A 93 -4.73 8.29 4.13
C HIS A 93 -5.43 7.25 5.01
N GLY A 94 -5.73 6.07 4.47
CA GLY A 94 -6.28 4.95 5.22
C GLY A 94 -5.38 4.54 6.39
N LEU A 95 -4.06 4.49 6.22
CA LEU A 95 -3.12 4.22 7.31
C LEU A 95 -3.12 5.31 8.39
N LEU A 96 -3.20 6.58 8.01
CA LEU A 96 -3.21 7.69 8.98
C LEU A 96 -4.48 7.64 9.85
N LEU A 97 -5.62 7.25 9.30
CA LEU A 97 -6.86 7.05 10.04
C LEU A 97 -6.79 5.92 11.07
N ALA A 98 -5.81 5.00 10.99
CA ALA A 98 -5.60 3.98 12.02
C ALA A 98 -5.23 4.60 13.38
N LYS A 99 -4.46 5.69 13.35
CA LYS A 99 -4.10 6.46 14.55
C LYS A 99 -5.34 7.13 15.13
N GLU A 100 -6.13 7.79 14.29
CA GLU A 100 -7.38 8.44 14.71
C GLU A 100 -8.37 7.42 15.30
N ALA A 101 -8.47 6.24 14.71
CA ALA A 101 -9.26 5.14 15.25
C ALA A 101 -8.79 4.69 16.63
N ALA A 102 -7.48 4.74 16.90
CA ALA A 102 -6.89 4.25 18.14
C ALA A 102 -6.93 5.26 19.29
N LEU A 103 -6.92 6.56 19.00
CA LEU A 103 -6.82 7.62 20.01
C LEU A 103 -7.88 7.53 21.13
N PRO A 104 -9.18 7.33 20.85
CA PRO A 104 -10.18 7.24 21.93
C PRO A 104 -9.92 6.07 22.87
N PHE A 105 -9.53 4.91 22.31
CA PHE A 105 -9.25 3.71 23.09
C PHE A 105 -7.96 3.85 23.90
N MET A 106 -6.93 4.49 23.32
CA MET A 106 -5.67 4.76 24.03
C MET A 106 -5.89 5.74 25.17
N TRP A 107 -6.68 6.78 24.97
CA TRP A 107 -7.01 7.76 26.01
C TRP A 107 -7.71 7.10 27.20
N GLU A 108 -8.73 6.27 26.92
CA GLU A 108 -9.46 5.54 27.95
C GLU A 108 -8.55 4.55 28.70
N HIS A 109 -7.74 3.78 27.96
CA HIS A 109 -6.86 2.77 28.55
C HIS A 109 -5.69 3.38 29.33
N ALA A 110 -5.18 4.54 28.92
CA ALA A 110 -4.13 5.25 29.65
C ALA A 110 -4.61 5.83 30.99
N GLY A 111 -5.93 5.86 31.26
CA GLY A 111 -6.47 6.30 32.55
C GLY A 111 -6.10 7.75 32.90
N GLY A 112 -5.85 8.60 31.90
CA GLY A 112 -5.38 9.98 32.08
C GLY A 112 -3.86 10.14 32.19
N ASP A 113 -3.07 9.06 32.04
CA ASP A 113 -1.61 9.16 31.90
C ASP A 113 -1.24 9.72 30.53
N GLY A 114 -1.08 11.05 30.49
CA GLY A 114 -0.66 11.76 29.28
C GLY A 114 0.73 11.36 28.78
N ALA A 115 1.64 10.94 29.67
CA ALA A 115 2.99 10.54 29.27
C ALA A 115 2.97 9.18 28.57
N LEU A 116 2.22 8.20 29.11
CA LEU A 116 2.00 6.91 28.46
C LEU A 116 1.33 7.09 27.10
N LEU A 117 0.28 7.92 27.03
CA LEU A 117 -0.43 8.21 25.79
C LEU A 117 0.49 8.79 24.72
N VAL A 118 1.30 9.80 25.04
CA VAL A 118 2.26 10.40 24.10
C VAL A 118 3.25 9.36 23.59
N ARG A 119 3.72 8.46 24.46
CA ARG A 119 4.66 7.39 24.08
C ARG A 119 3.99 6.36 23.16
N TRP A 120 2.77 5.93 23.46
CA TRP A 120 1.99 5.03 22.61
C TRP A 120 1.69 5.65 21.24
N ILE A 121 1.29 6.91 21.21
CA ILE A 121 1.10 7.66 19.97
C ILE A 121 2.40 7.67 19.18
N GLY A 122 3.54 7.98 19.80
CA GLY A 122 4.84 8.02 19.13
C GLY A 122 5.23 6.67 18.51
N GLN A 123 5.00 5.56 19.21
CA GLN A 123 5.30 4.22 18.69
C GLN A 123 4.39 3.82 17.53
N LEU A 124 3.07 4.02 17.66
CA LEU A 124 2.12 3.74 16.59
C LEU A 124 2.44 4.57 15.34
N ASP A 125 2.70 5.86 15.53
CA ASP A 125 3.02 6.81 14.48
C ASP A 125 4.33 6.47 13.76
N ALA A 126 5.35 5.96 14.48
CA ALA A 126 6.57 5.45 13.86
C ALA A 126 6.30 4.22 12.96
N CYS A 127 5.51 3.26 13.43
CA CYS A 127 5.11 2.09 12.63
C CYS A 127 4.30 2.50 11.38
N LEU A 128 3.35 3.42 11.52
CA LEU A 128 2.51 3.88 10.42
C LEU A 128 3.32 4.67 9.37
N ARG A 129 4.25 5.53 9.79
CA ARG A 129 5.16 6.22 8.86
C ARG A 129 6.04 5.24 8.09
N HIS A 130 6.56 4.22 8.77
CA HIS A 130 7.34 3.17 8.11
C HIS A 130 6.49 2.45 7.05
N ALA A 131 5.29 1.99 7.42
CA ALA A 131 4.36 1.35 6.50
C ALA A 131 4.03 2.24 5.29
N ALA A 132 3.72 3.52 5.52
CA ALA A 132 3.43 4.49 4.46
C ALA A 132 4.61 4.67 3.49
N GLY A 133 5.83 4.82 4.02
CA GLY A 133 7.05 4.91 3.21
C GLY A 133 7.28 3.67 2.33
N ARG A 134 6.94 2.48 2.86
CA ARG A 134 7.10 1.21 2.15
C ARG A 134 6.07 1.01 1.05
N PHE A 135 4.81 1.38 1.29
CA PHE A 135 3.83 1.49 0.21
C PHE A 135 4.25 2.52 -0.84
N GLY A 136 4.81 3.66 -0.41
CA GLY A 136 5.49 4.63 -1.28
C GLY A 136 6.48 4.02 -2.26
N ALA A 137 7.47 3.33 -1.72
CA ALA A 137 8.50 2.68 -2.52
C ALA A 137 7.94 1.60 -3.46
N GLN A 138 6.97 0.80 -2.99
CA GLN A 138 6.34 -0.26 -3.80
C GLN A 138 5.57 0.31 -5.01
N TYR A 139 4.74 1.33 -4.81
CA TYR A 139 4.00 1.96 -5.90
C TYR A 139 4.94 2.66 -6.90
N ALA A 140 5.99 3.32 -6.41
CA ALA A 140 7.00 3.91 -7.29
C ALA A 140 7.70 2.85 -8.15
N ALA A 141 8.08 1.71 -7.57
CA ALA A 141 8.70 0.60 -8.30
C ALA A 141 7.77 0.01 -9.37
N ILE A 142 6.49 -0.19 -9.05
CA ILE A 142 5.47 -0.65 -10.01
C ILE A 142 5.32 0.37 -11.14
N GLY A 143 5.26 1.67 -10.82
CA GLY A 143 5.17 2.74 -11.82
C GLY A 143 6.35 2.73 -12.80
N VAL A 144 7.58 2.61 -12.28
CA VAL A 144 8.79 2.50 -13.13
C VAL A 144 8.74 1.27 -14.03
N GLN A 145 8.29 0.12 -13.52
CA GLN A 145 8.14 -1.09 -14.33
C GLN A 145 7.10 -0.94 -15.44
N GLN A 146 5.97 -0.29 -15.15
CA GLN A 146 4.91 -0.04 -16.13
C GLN A 146 5.38 0.89 -17.24
N ILE A 147 6.09 1.97 -16.90
CA ILE A 147 6.67 2.91 -17.88
C ILE A 147 7.63 2.16 -18.79
N ARG A 148 8.57 1.38 -18.23
CA ARG A 148 9.52 0.58 -19.02
C ARG A 148 8.83 -0.41 -19.95
N ALA A 149 7.79 -1.10 -19.45
CA ALA A 149 7.02 -2.06 -20.24
C ALA A 149 6.21 -1.38 -21.37
N GLN A 150 5.84 -0.11 -21.19
CA GLN A 150 5.15 0.68 -22.20
C GLN A 150 6.13 1.20 -23.25
N GLU A 151 7.29 1.71 -22.84
CA GLU A 151 8.38 2.11 -23.74
C GLU A 151 8.81 0.96 -24.65
N GLN A 152 9.00 -0.24 -24.09
CA GLN A 152 9.33 -1.44 -24.87
C GLN A 152 8.25 -1.79 -25.89
N ARG A 153 6.96 -1.72 -25.50
CA ARG A 153 5.85 -1.99 -26.43
C ARG A 153 5.78 -0.96 -27.55
N THR A 154 5.94 0.32 -27.23
CA THR A 154 5.95 1.39 -28.23
C THR A 154 7.14 1.24 -29.18
N ALA A 155 8.33 0.88 -28.69
CA ALA A 155 9.49 0.62 -29.53
C ALA A 155 9.24 -0.55 -30.51
N LEU A 156 8.67 -1.66 -30.03
CA LEU A 156 8.32 -2.80 -30.89
C LEU A 156 7.26 -2.45 -31.95
N MET A 157 6.26 -1.64 -31.60
CA MET A 157 5.25 -1.19 -32.57
C MET A 157 5.86 -0.28 -33.65
N LEU A 158 6.79 0.60 -33.27
CA LEU A 158 7.47 1.47 -34.22
C LEU A 158 8.38 0.67 -35.16
N ASP A 159 9.14 -0.29 -34.63
CA ASP A 159 9.99 -1.19 -35.40
C ASP A 159 9.18 -2.04 -36.41
N ALA A 160 8.05 -2.60 -35.96
CA ALA A 160 7.14 -3.34 -36.84
C ALA A 160 6.55 -2.44 -37.94
N ALA A 161 6.17 -1.20 -37.62
CA ALA A 161 5.67 -0.24 -38.60
C ALA A 161 6.75 0.16 -39.63
N GLN A 162 7.99 0.39 -39.19
CA GLN A 162 9.11 0.69 -40.08
C GLN A 162 9.46 -0.49 -40.99
N THR A 163 9.43 -1.71 -40.46
CA THR A 163 9.67 -2.94 -41.23
C THR A 163 8.58 -3.14 -42.30
N ALA A 164 7.31 -2.97 -41.94
CA ALA A 164 6.19 -3.07 -42.88
C ALA A 164 6.26 -2.00 -43.98
N SER A 165 6.62 -0.75 -43.61
CA SER A 165 6.79 0.34 -44.57
C SER A 165 7.93 0.07 -45.54
N SER A 166 9.06 -0.44 -45.06
CA SER A 166 10.23 -0.75 -45.89
C SER A 166 9.96 -1.91 -46.85
N SER A 167 9.19 -2.92 -46.41
CA SER A 167 8.75 -4.02 -47.28
C SER A 167 7.86 -3.52 -48.43
N LEU A 168 6.92 -2.62 -48.12
CA LEU A 168 6.04 -2.01 -49.13
C LEU A 168 6.80 -1.18 -50.16
N GLU A 169 7.86 -0.47 -49.75
CA GLU A 169 8.71 0.27 -50.66
C GLU A 169 9.51 -0.64 -51.60
N ILE A 170 10.04 -1.76 -51.09
CA ILE A 170 10.76 -2.76 -51.90
C ILE A 170 9.83 -3.39 -52.95
N ASP A 171 8.61 -3.78 -52.56
CA ASP A 171 7.63 -4.35 -53.49
C ASP A 171 7.26 -3.36 -54.61
N GLN A 172 7.14 -2.07 -54.30
CA GLN A 172 6.88 -1.03 -55.29
C GLN A 172 8.04 -0.80 -56.27
N VAL A 173 9.29 -0.92 -55.82
CA VAL A 173 10.49 -0.82 -56.68
C VAL A 173 10.58 -2.02 -57.62
N LEU A 174 10.32 -3.22 -57.12
CA LEU A 174 10.30 -4.45 -57.92
C LEU A 174 9.21 -4.41 -58.99
N ALA A 175 8.00 -3.97 -58.64
CA ALA A 175 6.89 -3.81 -59.58
C ALA A 175 7.22 -2.81 -60.70
N ARG A 176 7.86 -1.68 -60.38
CA ARG A 176 8.31 -0.69 -61.38
C ARG A 176 9.40 -1.23 -62.30
N SER A 177 10.34 -2.00 -61.76
CA SER A 177 11.42 -2.60 -62.54
C SER A 177 10.88 -3.63 -63.54
N ALA A 178 9.96 -4.49 -63.10
CA ALA A 178 9.29 -5.46 -63.95
C ALA A 178 8.50 -4.78 -65.09
N ALA A 179 7.79 -3.69 -64.80
CA ALA A 179 7.05 -2.92 -65.81
C ALA A 179 7.95 -2.19 -66.83
N SER A 180 9.21 -1.88 -66.49
CA SER A 180 10.17 -1.23 -67.39
C SER A 180 10.91 -2.19 -68.33
N MET A 181 10.83 -3.49 -68.07
CA MET A 181 11.49 -4.55 -68.84
C MET A 181 10.54 -5.27 -69.81
N ALA A 182 9.23 -4.96 -69.76
CA ALA A 182 8.21 -5.45 -70.67
C ALA A 182 7.93 -4.42 -71.77
#